data_AF-A0A0S9NK21-F1
#
_entry.id   AF-A0A0S9NK21-F1
#
_cell.length_a   1.000
_cell.length_b   1.000
_cell.length_c   1.000
_cell.angle_alpha   90.00
_cell.angle_beta   90.00
_cell.angle_gamma   90.00
#
_symmetry.space_group_name_H-M   'P 1'
#
loop_
_entity.id
_entity.type
_entity.pdbx_description
1 polymer ?
#
loop_
_entity_poly.entity_id
_entity_poly.type
_entity_poly.pdbx_seq_one_letter_code
_entity_poly.pdbx_strand_id
1 'polypeptide(L)'
;MTQPVDTPAVEAVIARVKAVYGRWRRDTPVAQMRADWDQLFGAAGEGTFAPLQLGGVPCAWITAPGVAHDQAIVYFHGGGFQVGSLQSHRELMLALSAAAGVRVLGVDYRLAPEHRYPAALDDALAVLQALRAQGFAAQDLALAGDSAGGGLALSTLLALQAQQRPLPAAAFTMSAWTDLAATGESYVSRSAADPIHQRPMVQAMARNYLGSTGQADDPLASPLYADPAQLRALPPLLLQVGDRETVLSDTERFAQRVNAAGGQATAQVWPGMVHVFQQFLHALPQARDALGQGGRFLASQLQRHHPGESRP
;
A
#
# COMPACT_ATOMS: atom_id res chain seq x y z
N MET A 1 -16.70 -4.49 -19.56
CA MET A 1 -17.75 -3.78 -18.81
C MET A 1 -17.51 -4.06 -17.34
N THR A 2 -17.31 -3.02 -16.52
CA THR A 2 -17.21 -3.15 -15.05
C THR A 2 -18.55 -3.66 -14.51
N GLN A 3 -18.52 -4.65 -13.62
CA GLN A 3 -19.75 -5.14 -12.99
C GLN A 3 -20.44 -4.03 -12.19
N PRO A 4 -21.79 -4.00 -12.14
CA PRO A 4 -22.53 -3.04 -11.33
C PRO A 4 -22.13 -3.17 -9.85
N VAL A 5 -22.18 -2.06 -9.12
CA VAL A 5 -21.86 -2.02 -7.69
C VAL A 5 -22.94 -2.77 -6.90
N ASP A 6 -22.53 -3.79 -6.15
CA ASP A 6 -23.38 -4.48 -5.17
C ASP A 6 -23.37 -3.69 -3.86
N THR A 7 -24.26 -2.70 -3.75
CA THR A 7 -24.34 -1.82 -2.58
C THR A 7 -24.56 -2.60 -1.28
N PRO A 8 -25.46 -3.59 -1.19
CA PRO A 8 -25.57 -4.44 0.00
C PRO A 8 -24.25 -5.12 0.43
N ALA A 9 -23.48 -5.66 -0.51
CA ALA A 9 -22.18 -6.28 -0.20
C ALA A 9 -21.18 -5.26 0.34
N VAL A 10 -21.14 -4.06 -0.24
CA VAL A 10 -20.31 -2.95 0.25
C VAL A 10 -20.71 -2.54 1.67
N GLU A 11 -22.00 -2.38 1.95
CA GLU A 11 -22.47 -2.03 3.30
C GLU A 11 -22.18 -3.14 4.34
N ALA A 12 -22.22 -4.42 3.93
CA ALA A 12 -21.81 -5.53 4.79
C ALA A 12 -20.30 -5.48 5.13
N VAL A 13 -19.46 -5.16 4.15
CA VAL A 13 -18.01 -4.93 4.36
C VAL A 13 -17.80 -3.77 5.34
N ILE A 14 -18.48 -2.65 5.12
CA ILE A 14 -18.43 -1.48 6.00
C ILE A 14 -18.80 -1.85 7.44
N ALA A 15 -19.91 -2.58 7.63
CA ALA A 15 -20.37 -3.01 8.94
C ALA A 15 -19.33 -3.92 9.64
N ARG A 16 -18.69 -4.83 8.88
CA ARG A 16 -17.66 -5.73 9.41
C ARG A 16 -16.43 -4.97 9.92
N VAL A 17 -15.95 -3.97 9.17
CA VAL A 17 -14.82 -3.14 9.59
C VAL A 17 -15.18 -2.25 10.78
N LYS A 18 -16.37 -1.61 10.73
CA LYS A 18 -16.90 -0.81 11.86
C LYS A 18 -17.04 -1.63 13.14
N ALA A 19 -17.42 -2.89 13.04
CA ALA A 19 -17.54 -3.77 14.21
C ALA A 19 -16.19 -4.04 14.91
N VAL A 20 -15.06 -3.87 14.22
CA VAL A 20 -13.72 -3.95 14.81
C VAL A 20 -13.31 -2.60 15.40
N TYR A 21 -13.28 -1.54 14.58
CA TYR A 21 -12.93 -0.19 15.04
C TYR A 21 -13.82 0.29 16.20
N GLY A 22 -15.12 -0.03 16.15
CA GLY A 22 -16.09 0.36 17.16
C GLY A 22 -15.89 -0.30 18.53
N ARG A 23 -15.01 -1.30 18.65
CA ARG A 23 -14.59 -1.87 19.95
C ARG A 23 -13.41 -1.13 20.55
N TRP A 24 -12.63 -0.44 19.73
CA TRP A 24 -11.46 0.29 20.21
C TRP A 24 -11.88 1.56 20.94
N ARG A 25 -11.16 1.83 22.01
CA ARG A 25 -11.32 2.97 22.92
C ARG A 25 -9.94 3.57 23.14
N ARG A 26 -9.89 4.75 23.77
CA ARG A 26 -8.65 5.48 24.04
C ARG A 26 -7.63 4.65 24.84
N ASP A 27 -8.11 3.75 25.68
CA ASP A 27 -7.35 2.88 26.58
C ASP A 27 -7.16 1.46 26.04
N THR A 28 -7.68 1.14 24.84
CA THR A 28 -7.43 -0.16 24.21
C THR A 28 -5.92 -0.31 23.96
N PRO A 29 -5.27 -1.38 24.45
CA PRO A 29 -3.85 -1.59 24.20
C PRO A 29 -3.58 -1.79 22.69
N VAL A 30 -2.48 -1.23 22.19
CA VAL A 30 -2.10 -1.37 20.76
C VAL A 30 -1.95 -2.84 20.37
N ALA A 31 -1.45 -3.69 21.27
CA ALA A 31 -1.38 -5.14 21.05
C ALA A 31 -2.76 -5.77 20.80
N GLN A 32 -3.80 -5.33 21.52
CA GLN A 32 -5.18 -5.78 21.29
C GLN A 32 -5.71 -5.27 19.95
N MET A 33 -5.44 -4.01 19.60
CA MET A 33 -5.83 -3.46 18.29
C MET A 33 -5.21 -4.26 17.14
N ARG A 34 -3.92 -4.62 17.24
CA ARG A 34 -3.21 -5.45 16.26
C ARG A 34 -3.84 -6.85 16.16
N ALA A 35 -4.11 -7.50 17.29
CA ALA A 35 -4.75 -8.82 17.31
C ALA A 35 -6.17 -8.80 16.71
N ASP A 36 -6.98 -7.79 17.05
CA ASP A 36 -8.32 -7.59 16.48
C ASP A 36 -8.26 -7.39 14.96
N TRP A 37 -7.24 -6.65 14.49
CA TRP A 37 -7.03 -6.39 13.06
C TRP A 37 -6.63 -7.66 12.30
N ASP A 38 -5.74 -8.47 12.87
CA ASP A 38 -5.35 -9.75 12.26
C ASP A 38 -6.52 -10.74 12.17
N GLN A 39 -7.37 -10.80 13.19
CA GLN A 39 -8.56 -11.65 13.20
C GLN A 39 -9.57 -11.28 12.13
N LEU A 40 -9.65 -10.00 11.73
CA LEU A 40 -10.56 -9.55 10.67
C LEU A 40 -10.21 -10.14 9.29
N PHE A 41 -8.94 -10.49 9.07
CA PHE A 41 -8.41 -10.88 7.76
C PHE A 41 -7.69 -12.24 7.76
N GLY A 42 -7.97 -13.09 8.75
CA GLY A 42 -7.18 -14.29 9.05
C GLY A 42 -7.32 -15.50 8.11
N ALA A 43 -7.94 -15.39 6.94
CA ALA A 43 -8.06 -16.51 6.00
C ALA A 43 -6.99 -16.40 4.89
N ALA A 44 -6.32 -17.50 4.55
CA ALA A 44 -5.41 -17.54 3.41
C ALA A 44 -5.84 -18.64 2.43
N GLY A 45 -5.80 -18.32 1.13
CA GLY A 45 -5.95 -19.29 0.05
C GLY A 45 -4.71 -20.18 -0.13
N GLU A 46 -4.71 -20.99 -1.19
CA GLU A 46 -3.60 -21.89 -1.53
C GLU A 46 -2.35 -21.11 -1.97
N GLY A 47 -1.21 -21.36 -1.32
CA GLY A 47 0.08 -20.71 -1.59
C GLY A 47 1.08 -20.94 -0.47
N THR A 48 2.33 -20.50 -0.66
CA THR A 48 3.36 -20.61 0.38
C THR A 48 3.55 -19.30 1.13
N PHE A 49 3.91 -19.44 2.41
CA PHE A 49 4.27 -18.34 3.30
C PHE A 49 5.57 -18.73 3.99
N ALA A 50 6.68 -18.11 3.59
CA ALA A 50 8.03 -18.45 4.06
C ALA A 50 8.64 -17.25 4.80
N PRO A 51 8.61 -17.24 6.14
CA PRO A 51 9.22 -16.19 6.95
C PRO A 51 10.74 -16.11 6.75
N LEU A 52 11.28 -14.89 6.81
CA LEU A 52 12.71 -14.62 6.76
C LEU A 52 13.03 -13.27 7.41
N GLN A 53 14.31 -12.92 7.51
CA GLN A 53 14.76 -11.58 7.87
C GLN A 53 15.62 -11.00 6.74
N LEU A 54 15.37 -9.75 6.36
CA LEU A 54 16.12 -9.00 5.36
C LEU A 54 16.50 -7.65 5.93
N GLY A 55 17.80 -7.33 5.96
CA GLY A 55 18.27 -6.06 6.52
C GLY A 55 17.94 -5.88 8.02
N GLY A 56 17.74 -6.98 8.75
CA GLY A 56 17.29 -6.95 10.16
C GLY A 56 15.79 -6.76 10.34
N VAL A 57 15.01 -6.72 9.26
CA VAL A 57 13.55 -6.54 9.29
C VAL A 57 12.87 -7.90 9.06
N PRO A 58 11.89 -8.29 9.89
CA PRO A 58 11.09 -9.49 9.62
C PRO A 58 10.28 -9.32 8.33
N CYS A 59 10.26 -10.37 7.51
CA CYS A 59 9.56 -10.41 6.24
C CYS A 59 8.93 -11.79 6.04
N ALA A 60 8.13 -11.93 5.00
CA ALA A 60 7.77 -13.24 4.47
C ALA A 60 7.72 -13.19 2.94
N TRP A 61 8.17 -14.27 2.30
CA TRP A 61 7.79 -14.55 0.92
C TRP A 61 6.38 -15.13 0.90
N ILE A 62 5.49 -14.48 0.17
CA ILE A 62 4.12 -14.91 -0.12
C ILE A 62 4.05 -15.24 -1.61
N THR A 63 3.81 -16.51 -1.92
CA THR A 63 3.97 -17.03 -3.27
C THR A 63 2.74 -17.83 -3.67
N ALA A 64 2.03 -17.36 -4.70
CA ALA A 64 0.97 -18.12 -5.33
C ALA A 64 1.56 -19.31 -6.13
N PRO A 65 0.81 -20.39 -6.37
CA PRO A 65 1.30 -21.53 -7.15
C PRO A 65 1.76 -21.13 -8.55
N GLY A 66 2.93 -21.62 -8.98
CA GLY A 66 3.43 -21.50 -10.36
C GLY A 66 3.94 -20.11 -10.79
N VAL A 67 4.17 -19.20 -9.84
CA VAL A 67 4.69 -17.86 -10.14
C VAL A 67 6.22 -17.81 -10.20
N ALA A 68 6.77 -16.77 -10.82
CA ALA A 68 8.22 -16.58 -10.95
C ALA A 68 8.88 -16.05 -9.66
N HIS A 69 10.18 -16.32 -9.50
CA HIS A 69 10.97 -16.03 -8.30
C HIS A 69 12.16 -15.09 -8.54
N ASP A 70 12.55 -14.90 -9.79
CA ASP A 70 13.59 -13.99 -10.26
C ASP A 70 13.16 -12.51 -10.16
N GLN A 71 11.86 -12.26 -10.13
CA GLN A 71 11.26 -10.95 -9.88
C GLN A 71 10.40 -10.97 -8.62
N ALA A 72 10.20 -9.80 -8.01
CA ALA A 72 9.43 -9.69 -6.78
C ALA A 72 8.67 -8.37 -6.66
N ILE A 73 7.54 -8.43 -5.97
CA ILE A 73 6.84 -7.24 -5.48
C ILE A 73 7.16 -7.09 -4.00
N VAL A 74 7.71 -5.95 -3.60
CA VAL A 74 7.90 -5.60 -2.18
C VAL A 74 6.65 -4.88 -1.70
N TYR A 75 5.98 -5.46 -0.71
CA TYR A 75 4.68 -5.01 -0.24
C TYR A 75 4.76 -4.41 1.16
N PHE A 76 4.25 -3.19 1.30
CA PHE A 76 4.09 -2.51 2.57
C PHE A 76 2.61 -2.46 2.94
N HIS A 77 2.25 -3.09 4.06
CA HIS A 77 0.87 -3.19 4.50
C HIS A 77 0.30 -1.86 5.02
N GLY A 78 -1.02 -1.70 5.00
CA GLY A 78 -1.72 -0.58 5.62
C GLY A 78 -1.92 -0.76 7.12
N GLY A 79 -2.68 0.17 7.72
CA GLY A 79 -2.98 0.19 9.16
C GLY A 79 -2.48 1.44 9.89
N GLY A 80 -2.35 2.57 9.18
CA GLY A 80 -2.07 3.87 9.79
C GLY A 80 -0.72 3.97 10.51
N PHE A 81 0.26 3.14 10.11
CA PHE A 81 1.54 2.94 10.80
C PHE A 81 1.41 2.43 12.25
N GLN A 82 0.26 1.91 12.65
CA GLN A 82 -0.02 1.50 14.03
C GLN A 82 -0.46 0.04 14.15
N VAL A 83 -1.29 -0.42 13.21
CA VAL A 83 -1.76 -1.80 13.08
C VAL A 83 -1.40 -2.35 11.70
N GLY A 84 -1.84 -3.56 11.39
CA GLY A 84 -1.42 -4.30 10.21
C GLY A 84 -0.24 -5.21 10.52
N SER A 85 -0.06 -6.21 9.66
CA SER A 85 0.94 -7.26 9.79
C SER A 85 0.99 -8.08 8.50
N LEU A 86 1.98 -8.97 8.41
CA LEU A 86 2.01 -10.01 7.39
C LEU A 86 0.76 -10.90 7.40
N GLN A 87 0.18 -11.17 8.57
CA GLN A 87 -0.99 -12.02 8.71
C GLN A 87 -2.25 -11.33 8.18
N SER A 88 -2.49 -10.08 8.59
CA SER A 88 -3.68 -9.32 8.18
C SER A 88 -3.73 -9.05 6.67
N HIS A 89 -2.58 -9.01 5.98
CA HIS A 89 -2.54 -8.73 4.53
C HIS A 89 -2.19 -9.96 3.68
N ARG A 90 -2.11 -11.15 4.29
CA ARG A 90 -1.66 -12.38 3.62
C ARG A 90 -2.50 -12.72 2.40
N GLU A 91 -3.83 -12.66 2.52
CA GLU A 91 -4.75 -12.99 1.42
C GLU A 91 -4.59 -12.03 0.23
N LEU A 92 -4.51 -10.73 0.53
CA LEU A 92 -4.31 -9.68 -0.48
C LEU A 92 -2.97 -9.84 -1.20
N MET A 93 -1.87 -10.05 -0.44
CA MET A 93 -0.55 -10.28 -1.01
C MET A 93 -0.50 -11.56 -1.85
N LEU A 94 -1.17 -12.62 -1.42
CA LEU A 94 -1.24 -13.87 -2.18
C LEU A 94 -2.00 -13.71 -3.49
N ALA A 95 -3.13 -13.00 -3.47
CA ALA A 95 -3.89 -12.71 -4.68
C ALA A 95 -3.15 -11.74 -5.61
N LEU A 96 -2.37 -10.80 -5.08
CA LEU A 96 -1.49 -9.94 -5.87
C LEU A 96 -0.37 -10.76 -6.53
N SER A 97 0.24 -11.70 -5.80
CA SER A 97 1.22 -12.64 -6.35
C SER A 97 0.63 -13.42 -7.53
N ALA A 98 -0.57 -13.97 -7.37
CA ALA A 98 -1.28 -14.68 -8.45
C ALA A 98 -1.57 -13.78 -9.65
N ALA A 99 -2.05 -12.55 -9.41
CA ALA A 99 -2.41 -11.60 -10.47
C ALA A 99 -1.19 -11.06 -11.25
N ALA A 100 -0.04 -10.92 -10.59
CA ALA A 100 1.19 -10.43 -11.20
C ALA A 100 2.08 -11.54 -11.78
N GLY A 101 1.86 -12.80 -11.36
CA GLY A 101 2.68 -13.93 -11.81
C GLY A 101 4.10 -13.95 -11.23
N VAL A 102 4.33 -13.24 -10.12
CA VAL A 102 5.61 -13.18 -9.39
C VAL A 102 5.36 -13.30 -7.89
N ARG A 103 6.40 -13.69 -7.12
CA ARG A 103 6.31 -13.71 -5.65
C ARG A 103 6.20 -12.30 -5.04
N VAL A 104 5.58 -12.22 -3.87
CA VAL A 104 5.47 -10.99 -3.07
C VAL A 104 6.33 -11.13 -1.81
N LEU A 105 7.15 -10.13 -1.51
CA LEU A 105 7.81 -9.98 -0.22
C LEU A 105 6.97 -9.05 0.64
N GLY A 106 6.27 -9.59 1.63
CA GLY A 106 5.66 -8.78 2.67
C GLY A 106 6.72 -8.29 3.66
N VAL A 107 6.66 -7.01 4.02
CA VAL A 107 7.56 -6.39 5.01
C VAL A 107 6.80 -6.11 6.30
N ASP A 108 7.26 -6.70 7.41
CA ASP A 108 6.72 -6.46 8.76
C ASP A 108 7.47 -5.29 9.41
N TYR A 109 7.32 -4.10 8.81
CA TYR A 109 8.07 -2.92 9.20
C TYR A 109 7.64 -2.42 10.59
N ARG A 110 8.54 -1.74 11.28
CA ARG A 110 8.30 -1.23 12.64
C ARG A 110 7.15 -0.22 12.67
N LEU A 111 6.29 -0.36 13.68
CA LEU A 111 5.07 0.43 13.85
C LEU A 111 5.14 1.40 15.04
N ALA A 112 4.38 2.48 14.94
CA ALA A 112 4.10 3.39 16.04
C ALA A 112 3.10 2.77 17.03
N PRO A 113 3.10 3.16 18.31
CA PRO A 113 3.93 4.22 18.92
C PRO A 113 5.35 3.81 19.29
N GLU A 114 5.69 2.52 19.25
CA GLU A 114 6.99 1.98 19.69
C GLU A 114 8.13 2.51 18.82
N HIS A 115 7.88 2.59 17.51
CA HIS A 115 8.81 3.05 16.50
C HIS A 115 8.12 4.06 15.58
N ARG A 116 8.38 5.33 15.84
CA ARG A 116 7.81 6.46 15.09
C ARG A 116 8.63 6.76 13.83
N TYR A 117 8.11 7.63 12.97
CA TYR A 117 8.82 8.15 11.80
C TYR A 117 10.25 8.58 12.17
N PRO A 118 11.28 8.19 11.40
CA PRO A 118 11.25 7.51 10.10
C PRO A 118 11.40 5.97 10.13
N ALA A 119 11.15 5.29 11.26
CA ALA A 119 11.49 3.86 11.41
C ALA A 119 10.96 2.93 10.30
N ALA A 120 9.70 3.12 9.86
CA ALA A 120 9.13 2.33 8.77
C ALA A 120 9.84 2.55 7.42
N LEU A 121 10.28 3.79 7.15
CA LEU A 121 11.03 4.14 5.95
C LEU A 121 12.45 3.56 6.00
N ASP A 122 13.10 3.61 7.16
CA ASP A 122 14.41 2.98 7.37
C ASP A 122 14.35 1.48 7.09
N ASP A 123 13.30 0.81 7.58
CA ASP A 123 13.09 -0.63 7.35
C ASP A 123 12.87 -0.94 5.87
N ALA A 124 12.05 -0.15 5.17
CA ALA A 124 11.82 -0.29 3.75
C ALA A 124 13.13 -0.18 2.93
N LEU A 125 13.96 0.82 3.25
CA LEU A 125 15.26 1.02 2.60
C LEU A 125 16.25 -0.11 2.90
N ALA A 126 16.27 -0.61 4.15
CA ALA A 126 17.11 -1.73 4.57
C ALA A 126 16.73 -3.03 3.85
N VAL A 127 15.43 -3.32 3.70
CA VAL A 127 14.93 -4.48 2.95
C VAL A 127 15.33 -4.41 1.49
N LEU A 128 15.13 -3.25 0.83
CA LEU A 128 15.53 -3.09 -0.57
C LEU A 128 17.04 -3.22 -0.76
N GLN A 129 17.84 -2.69 0.17
CA GLN A 129 19.30 -2.89 0.16
C GLN A 129 19.68 -4.37 0.32
N ALA A 130 19.01 -5.11 1.20
CA ALA A 130 19.26 -6.54 1.40
C ALA A 130 18.88 -7.36 0.17
N LEU A 131 17.75 -7.06 -0.50
CA LEU A 131 17.36 -7.70 -1.76
C LEU A 131 18.39 -7.44 -2.87
N ARG A 132 18.89 -6.20 -2.98
CA ARG A 132 19.98 -5.86 -3.91
C ARG A 132 21.23 -6.70 -3.65
N ALA A 133 21.59 -6.93 -2.38
CA ALA A 133 22.72 -7.78 -2.00
C ALA A 133 22.49 -9.28 -2.31
N GLN A 134 21.23 -9.70 -2.43
CA GLN A 134 20.84 -11.06 -2.85
C GLN A 134 20.75 -11.22 -4.38
N GLY A 135 21.13 -10.20 -5.16
CA GLY A 135 21.21 -10.28 -6.60
C GLY A 135 20.01 -9.73 -7.37
N PHE A 136 18.95 -9.28 -6.69
CA PHE A 136 17.87 -8.56 -7.36
C PHE A 136 18.40 -7.26 -7.94
N ALA A 137 18.21 -7.04 -9.23
CA ALA A 137 18.34 -5.72 -9.82
C ALA A 137 17.14 -4.85 -9.40
N ALA A 138 17.24 -3.52 -9.55
CA ALA A 138 16.16 -2.64 -9.12
C ALA A 138 14.94 -2.81 -10.03
N GLN A 139 15.19 -3.03 -11.32
CA GLN A 139 14.18 -3.35 -12.31
C GLN A 139 13.51 -4.73 -12.13
N ASP A 140 14.01 -5.57 -11.21
CA ASP A 140 13.42 -6.88 -10.87
C ASP A 140 12.40 -6.75 -9.74
N LEU A 141 12.35 -5.55 -9.15
CA LEU A 141 11.50 -5.21 -8.03
C LEU A 141 10.43 -4.23 -8.49
N ALA A 142 9.22 -4.44 -7.98
CA ALA A 142 8.18 -3.41 -7.96
C ALA A 142 7.75 -3.17 -6.52
N LEU A 143 7.21 -1.99 -6.23
CA LEU A 143 6.64 -1.70 -4.91
C LEU A 143 5.12 -1.78 -4.95
N ALA A 144 4.53 -2.24 -3.86
CA ALA A 144 3.10 -2.14 -3.67
C ALA A 144 2.77 -1.84 -2.20
N GLY A 145 1.58 -1.32 -1.97
CA GLY A 145 1.10 -1.12 -0.62
C GLY A 145 -0.26 -0.45 -0.59
N ASP A 146 -0.91 -0.54 0.56
CA ASP A 146 -2.22 0.04 0.79
C ASP A 146 -2.21 1.07 1.91
N SER A 147 -3.04 2.10 1.82
CA SER A 147 -3.18 3.12 2.86
C SER A 147 -1.83 3.74 3.27
N ALA A 148 -1.47 3.65 4.55
CA ALA A 148 -0.16 4.04 5.07
C ALA A 148 1.02 3.34 4.36
N GLY A 149 0.88 2.05 4.04
CA GLY A 149 1.87 1.28 3.28
C GLY A 149 1.96 1.73 1.81
N GLY A 150 0.85 2.17 1.22
CA GLY A 150 0.85 2.83 -0.10
C GLY A 150 1.62 4.14 -0.07
N GLY A 151 1.44 4.95 0.98
CA GLY A 151 2.25 6.13 1.25
C GLY A 151 3.73 5.78 1.44
N LEU A 152 4.03 4.74 2.24
CA LEU A 152 5.39 4.26 2.49
C LEU A 152 6.09 3.78 1.20
N ALA A 153 5.38 3.10 0.31
CA ALA A 153 5.91 2.70 -1.00
C ALA A 153 6.39 3.92 -1.80
N LEU A 154 5.57 4.98 -1.85
CA LEU A 154 5.91 6.23 -2.54
C LEU A 154 7.04 6.99 -1.84
N SER A 155 7.02 7.09 -0.51
CA SER A 155 8.12 7.66 0.29
C SER A 155 9.44 6.93 0.05
N THR A 156 9.40 5.61 -0.08
CA THR A 156 10.58 4.79 -0.36
C THR A 156 11.19 5.13 -1.73
N LEU A 157 10.36 5.31 -2.76
CA LEU A 157 10.84 5.76 -4.07
C LEU A 157 11.48 7.14 -4.02
N LEU A 158 10.86 8.08 -3.29
CA LEU A 158 11.39 9.43 -3.10
C LEU A 158 12.73 9.41 -2.35
N ALA A 159 12.85 8.60 -1.30
CA ALA A 159 14.10 8.44 -0.55
C ALA A 159 15.22 7.83 -1.41
N LEU A 160 14.92 6.80 -2.21
CA LEU A 160 15.89 6.22 -3.15
C LEU A 160 16.33 7.25 -4.19
N GLN A 161 15.38 8.02 -4.74
CA GLN A 161 15.67 9.08 -5.71
C GLN A 161 16.57 10.17 -5.12
N ALA A 162 16.29 10.62 -3.89
CA ALA A 162 17.10 11.61 -3.19
C ALA A 162 18.53 11.09 -2.92
N GLN A 163 18.67 9.78 -2.67
CA GLN A 163 19.96 9.10 -2.51
C GLN A 163 20.64 8.74 -3.84
N GLN A 164 20.06 9.14 -4.99
CA GLN A 164 20.54 8.79 -6.33
C GLN A 164 20.71 7.27 -6.55
N ARG A 165 19.85 6.48 -5.90
CA ARG A 165 19.84 5.02 -6.02
C ARG A 165 18.89 4.58 -7.15
N PRO A 166 19.19 3.45 -7.83
CA PRO A 166 18.29 2.88 -8.83
C PRO A 166 16.89 2.62 -8.25
N LEU A 167 15.86 2.97 -9.02
CA LEU A 167 14.46 2.83 -8.61
C LEU A 167 13.88 1.47 -9.06
N PRO A 168 12.95 0.89 -8.28
CA PRO A 168 12.07 -0.18 -8.71
C PRO A 168 11.37 0.09 -10.05
N ALA A 169 10.98 -0.96 -10.77
CA ALA A 169 10.38 -0.87 -12.10
C ALA A 169 9.05 -0.11 -12.13
N ALA A 170 8.25 -0.21 -11.06
CA ALA A 170 6.95 0.45 -10.93
C ALA A 170 6.47 0.45 -9.48
N ALA A 171 5.38 1.19 -9.22
CA ALA A 171 4.62 1.02 -7.99
C ALA A 171 3.10 0.97 -8.21
N PHE A 172 2.44 0.13 -7.42
CA PHE A 172 0.99 0.01 -7.37
C PHE A 172 0.48 0.28 -5.96
N THR A 173 -0.34 1.31 -5.79
CA THR A 173 -0.88 1.66 -4.46
C THR A 173 -2.39 1.58 -4.41
N MET A 174 -2.91 1.20 -3.25
CA MET A 174 -4.35 1.10 -2.97
C MET A 174 -4.72 2.08 -1.85
N SER A 175 -5.57 3.07 -2.14
CA SER A 175 -6.01 4.08 -1.17
C SER A 175 -4.84 4.76 -0.45
N ALA A 176 -3.77 5.11 -1.17
CA ALA A 176 -2.52 5.60 -0.58
C ALA A 176 -2.74 6.86 0.26
N TRP A 177 -2.24 6.84 1.49
CA TRP A 177 -2.22 8.00 2.36
C TRP A 177 -0.94 8.80 2.08
N THR A 178 -1.06 9.91 1.35
CA THR A 178 0.09 10.69 0.86
C THR A 178 0.20 12.07 1.52
N ASP A 179 -0.82 12.47 2.27
CA ASP A 179 -0.93 13.75 2.97
C ASP A 179 -1.29 13.52 4.45
N LEU A 180 -0.26 13.46 5.32
CA LEU A 180 -0.45 13.32 6.76
C LEU A 180 -1.07 14.57 7.41
N ALA A 181 -1.09 15.72 6.73
CA ALA A 181 -1.80 16.92 7.19
C ALA A 181 -3.31 16.85 6.89
N ALA A 182 -3.73 15.88 6.07
CA ALA A 182 -5.10 15.63 5.66
C ALA A 182 -5.77 16.90 5.09
N THR A 183 -5.14 17.50 4.07
CA THR A 183 -5.57 18.79 3.49
C THR A 183 -6.50 18.64 2.28
N GLY A 184 -6.70 17.42 1.78
CA GLY A 184 -7.58 17.13 0.65
C GLY A 184 -9.04 17.50 0.89
N GLU A 185 -9.75 17.89 -0.18
CA GLU A 185 -11.17 18.26 -0.12
C GLU A 185 -12.06 17.07 0.25
N SER A 186 -11.69 15.86 -0.16
CA SER A 186 -12.41 14.61 0.16
C SER A 186 -12.47 14.29 1.66
N TYR A 187 -11.54 14.79 2.48
CA TYR A 187 -11.65 14.67 3.94
C TYR A 187 -12.89 15.38 4.49
N VAL A 188 -13.49 16.30 3.72
CA VAL A 188 -14.77 16.95 4.03
C VAL A 188 -15.88 16.36 3.15
N SER A 189 -15.72 16.38 1.82
CA SER A 189 -16.81 16.02 0.88
C SER A 189 -17.18 14.54 0.89
N ARG A 190 -16.28 13.65 1.32
CA ARG A 190 -16.54 12.21 1.48
C ARG A 190 -16.70 11.77 2.92
N SER A 191 -16.65 12.68 3.91
CA SER A 191 -16.75 12.34 5.33
C SER A 191 -18.01 11.53 5.68
N ALA A 192 -19.17 11.85 5.09
CA ALA A 192 -20.40 11.09 5.32
C ALA A 192 -20.42 9.72 4.61
N ALA A 193 -19.69 9.59 3.50
CA ALA A 193 -19.63 8.37 2.70
C ALA A 193 -18.57 7.38 3.21
N ASP A 194 -17.48 7.90 3.79
CA ASP A 194 -16.38 7.13 4.37
C ASP A 194 -16.74 6.70 5.79
N PRO A 195 -17.01 5.42 6.02
CA PRO A 195 -17.48 4.95 7.31
C PRO A 195 -16.35 4.74 8.32
N ILE A 196 -15.08 4.83 7.89
CA ILE A 196 -13.93 4.36 8.66
C ILE A 196 -12.97 5.51 8.91
N HIS A 197 -12.55 6.23 7.86
CA HIS A 197 -11.50 7.24 7.97
C HIS A 197 -12.11 8.64 8.06
N GLN A 198 -12.10 9.20 9.27
CA GLN A 198 -12.54 10.57 9.51
C GLN A 198 -11.34 11.46 9.75
N ARG A 199 -11.38 12.71 9.28
CA ARG A 199 -10.26 13.65 9.35
C ARG A 199 -9.61 13.75 10.74
N PRO A 200 -10.35 13.86 11.86
CA PRO A 200 -9.73 13.93 13.19
C PRO A 200 -8.99 12.65 13.59
N MET A 201 -9.51 11.48 13.17
CA MET A 201 -8.90 10.18 13.43
C MET A 201 -7.60 10.03 12.62
N VAL A 202 -7.64 10.37 11.33
CA VAL A 202 -6.46 10.35 10.44
C VAL A 202 -5.37 11.27 10.96
N GLN A 203 -5.71 12.50 11.38
CA GLN A 203 -4.75 13.43 11.98
C GLN A 203 -4.20 12.94 13.33
N ALA A 204 -4.97 12.17 14.11
CA ALA A 204 -4.47 11.56 15.34
C ALA A 204 -3.46 10.44 15.04
N MET A 205 -3.74 9.60 14.04
CA MET A 205 -2.79 8.59 13.56
C MET A 205 -1.50 9.25 13.03
N ALA A 206 -1.62 10.35 12.27
CA ALA A 206 -0.48 11.10 11.76
C ALA A 206 0.41 11.61 12.89
N ARG A 207 -0.18 12.24 13.92
CA ARG A 207 0.57 12.70 15.10
C ARG A 207 1.24 11.56 15.85
N ASN A 208 0.57 10.40 15.96
CA ASN A 208 1.17 9.23 16.60
C ASN A 208 2.39 8.71 15.83
N TYR A 209 2.29 8.65 14.51
CA TYR A 209 3.37 8.21 13.62
C TYR A 209 4.53 9.22 13.57
N LEU A 210 4.25 10.51 13.35
CA LEU A 210 5.25 11.57 13.23
C LEU A 210 5.99 11.85 14.55
N GLY A 211 5.33 11.61 15.69
CA GLY A 211 5.88 11.94 17.00
C GLY A 211 6.02 13.44 17.21
N SER A 212 6.91 13.84 18.12
CA SER A 212 7.10 15.26 18.48
C SER A 212 7.98 16.04 17.50
N THR A 213 8.72 15.34 16.63
CA THR A 213 9.72 15.95 15.74
C THR A 213 9.35 15.87 14.27
N GLY A 214 8.44 14.97 13.87
CA GLY A 214 8.01 14.83 12.49
C GLY A 214 7.08 15.97 12.05
N GLN A 215 7.26 16.42 10.81
CA GLN A 215 6.40 17.42 10.18
C GLN A 215 5.44 16.74 9.20
N ALA A 216 4.19 17.16 9.19
CA ALA A 216 3.16 16.55 8.35
C ALA A 216 3.33 16.85 6.85
N ASP A 217 4.13 17.85 6.51
CA ASP A 217 4.50 18.26 5.15
C ASP A 217 5.93 17.87 4.75
N ASP A 218 6.64 17.07 5.57
CA ASP A 218 7.91 16.44 5.17
C ASP A 218 7.64 15.51 3.98
N PRO A 219 8.28 15.72 2.81
CA PRO A 219 8.07 14.89 1.61
C PRO A 219 8.32 13.39 1.79
N LEU A 220 9.16 13.00 2.75
CA LEU A 220 9.44 11.58 3.03
C LEU A 220 8.41 10.96 3.99
N ALA A 221 7.65 11.76 4.72
CA ALA A 221 6.49 11.30 5.50
C ALA A 221 5.18 11.42 4.72
N SER A 222 5.05 12.47 3.91
CA SER A 222 3.90 12.82 3.08
C SER A 222 4.35 13.05 1.64
N PRO A 223 4.40 12.00 0.80
CA PRO A 223 4.85 12.07 -0.59
C PRO A 223 4.20 13.16 -1.43
N LEU A 224 2.98 13.60 -1.07
CA LEU A 224 2.28 14.68 -1.76
C LEU A 224 3.10 15.97 -1.83
N TYR A 225 3.94 16.25 -0.85
CA TYR A 225 4.73 17.49 -0.76
C TYR A 225 6.07 17.41 -1.50
N ALA A 226 6.39 16.29 -2.14
CA ALA A 226 7.65 16.15 -2.87
C ALA A 226 7.79 17.16 -4.03
N ASP A 227 9.04 17.53 -4.29
CA ASP A 227 9.40 18.49 -5.31
C ASP A 227 9.10 17.94 -6.72
N PRO A 228 8.70 18.79 -7.69
CA PRO A 228 8.42 18.35 -9.06
C PRO A 228 9.57 17.55 -9.70
N ALA A 229 10.82 17.90 -9.40
CA ALA A 229 11.97 17.16 -9.93
C ALA A 229 12.04 15.71 -9.43
N GLN A 230 11.66 15.47 -8.17
CA GLN A 230 11.60 14.13 -7.59
C GLN A 230 10.41 13.35 -8.19
N LEU A 231 9.25 14.01 -8.29
CA LEU A 231 8.03 13.43 -8.84
C LEU A 231 8.21 13.00 -10.31
N ARG A 232 8.90 13.81 -11.13
CA ARG A 232 9.22 13.47 -12.52
C ARG A 232 10.06 12.20 -12.64
N ALA A 233 10.93 11.96 -11.66
CA ALA A 233 11.88 10.85 -11.68
C ALA A 233 11.28 9.53 -11.16
N LEU A 234 10.06 9.54 -10.61
CA LEU A 234 9.39 8.32 -10.15
C LEU A 234 9.15 7.33 -11.31
N PRO A 235 9.20 6.02 -11.06
CA PRO A 235 8.83 5.01 -12.04
C PRO A 235 7.32 5.10 -12.35
N PRO A 236 6.82 4.39 -13.38
CA PRO A 236 5.39 4.33 -13.66
C PRO A 236 4.57 3.92 -12.44
N LEU A 237 3.47 4.65 -12.21
CA LEU A 237 2.58 4.44 -11.06
C LEU A 237 1.17 4.08 -11.49
N LEU A 238 0.58 3.12 -10.78
CA LEU A 238 -0.87 2.87 -10.77
C LEU A 238 -1.40 3.12 -9.37
N LEU A 239 -2.37 4.03 -9.25
CA LEU A 239 -2.93 4.47 -7.98
C LEU A 239 -4.44 4.20 -8.00
N GLN A 240 -4.90 3.24 -7.21
CA GLN A 240 -6.33 2.92 -7.09
C GLN A 240 -6.90 3.50 -5.81
N VAL A 241 -8.14 3.98 -5.88
CA VAL A 241 -8.89 4.48 -4.72
C VAL A 241 -10.39 4.30 -4.96
N GLY A 242 -11.17 4.09 -3.92
CA GLY A 242 -12.62 4.11 -3.96
C GLY A 242 -13.20 5.52 -3.87
N ASP A 243 -14.35 5.74 -4.50
CA ASP A 243 -15.03 7.04 -4.46
C ASP A 243 -15.65 7.37 -3.08
N ARG A 244 -15.83 6.37 -2.19
CA ARG A 244 -16.37 6.56 -0.83
C ARG A 244 -15.28 6.69 0.22
N GLU A 245 -14.20 7.39 -0.11
CA GLU A 245 -13.01 7.52 0.75
C GLU A 245 -12.62 8.98 1.00
N THR A 246 -12.21 9.27 2.23
CA THR A 246 -11.62 10.56 2.58
C THR A 246 -10.23 10.76 1.99
N VAL A 247 -9.51 9.68 1.65
CA VAL A 247 -8.19 9.73 0.98
C VAL A 247 -8.28 9.83 -0.56
N LEU A 248 -9.48 10.01 -1.14
CA LEU A 248 -9.68 10.20 -2.58
C LEU A 248 -8.79 11.33 -3.13
N SER A 249 -8.82 12.51 -2.49
CA SER A 249 -8.00 13.66 -2.87
C SER A 249 -6.50 13.38 -2.76
N ASP A 250 -6.04 12.52 -1.85
CA ASP A 250 -4.62 12.16 -1.77
C ASP A 250 -4.17 11.48 -3.07
N THR A 251 -4.96 10.52 -3.54
CA THR A 251 -4.68 9.80 -4.80
C THR A 251 -4.75 10.71 -6.02
N GLU A 252 -5.83 11.48 -6.15
CA GLU A 252 -6.03 12.37 -7.30
C GLU A 252 -4.97 13.47 -7.37
N ARG A 253 -4.68 14.14 -6.24
CA ARG A 253 -3.69 15.23 -6.19
C ARG A 253 -2.29 14.70 -6.43
N PHE A 254 -1.92 13.53 -5.88
CA PHE A 254 -0.61 12.95 -6.11
C PHE A 254 -0.42 12.59 -7.59
N ALA A 255 -1.39 11.91 -8.21
CA ALA A 255 -1.35 11.58 -9.62
C ALA A 255 -1.22 12.83 -10.51
N GLN A 256 -2.03 13.86 -10.22
CA GLN A 256 -2.00 15.12 -10.94
C GLN A 256 -0.63 15.81 -10.83
N ARG A 257 -0.02 15.83 -9.63
CA ARG A 257 1.30 16.42 -9.42
C ARG A 257 2.40 15.66 -10.17
N VAL A 258 2.38 14.32 -10.14
CA VAL A 258 3.34 13.49 -10.90
C VAL A 258 3.23 13.79 -12.39
N ASN A 259 2.02 13.78 -12.94
CA ASN A 259 1.80 14.03 -14.36
C ASN A 259 2.16 15.47 -14.76
N ALA A 260 1.83 16.47 -13.93
CA ALA A 260 2.20 17.87 -14.15
C ALA A 260 3.72 18.09 -14.12
N ALA A 261 4.45 17.27 -13.35
CA ALA A 261 5.92 17.27 -13.34
C ALA A 261 6.56 16.53 -14.53
N GLY A 262 5.76 15.85 -15.37
CA GLY A 262 6.21 15.05 -16.51
C GLY A 262 6.49 13.57 -16.20
N GLY A 263 6.09 13.09 -15.01
CA GLY A 263 6.11 11.67 -14.66
C GLY A 263 4.90 10.90 -15.23
N GLN A 264 4.77 9.63 -14.86
CA GLN A 264 3.69 8.75 -15.36
C GLN A 264 2.88 8.16 -14.18
N ALA A 265 1.73 8.74 -13.90
CA ALA A 265 0.80 8.23 -12.90
C ALA A 265 -0.61 8.03 -13.49
N THR A 266 -1.15 6.83 -13.31
CA THR A 266 -2.55 6.52 -13.63
C THR A 266 -3.36 6.42 -12.35
N ALA A 267 -4.31 7.35 -12.15
CA ALA A 267 -5.29 7.25 -11.07
C ALA A 267 -6.53 6.49 -11.56
N GLN A 268 -7.02 5.56 -10.74
CA GLN A 268 -8.25 4.80 -10.97
C GLN A 268 -9.18 4.97 -9.76
N VAL A 269 -10.23 5.77 -9.95
CA VAL A 269 -11.29 5.94 -8.96
C VAL A 269 -12.36 4.87 -9.19
N TRP A 270 -12.66 4.08 -8.17
CA TRP A 270 -13.60 2.96 -8.20
C TRP A 270 -14.95 3.39 -7.61
N PRO A 271 -16.00 3.53 -8.45
CA PRO A 271 -17.30 4.01 -7.99
C PRO A 271 -17.89 3.13 -6.89
N GLY A 272 -18.41 3.76 -5.83
CA GLY A 272 -19.07 3.08 -4.73
C GLY A 272 -18.17 2.24 -3.81
N MET A 273 -16.87 2.15 -4.10
CA MET A 273 -15.92 1.38 -3.30
C MET A 273 -15.39 2.18 -2.10
N VAL A 274 -14.96 1.44 -1.07
CA VAL A 274 -14.46 1.95 0.22
C VAL A 274 -12.96 1.73 0.36
N HIS A 275 -12.39 2.27 1.44
CA HIS A 275 -10.97 2.19 1.78
C HIS A 275 -10.40 0.77 1.68
N VAL A 276 -9.41 0.61 0.80
CA VAL A 276 -8.73 -0.67 0.52
C VAL A 276 -9.73 -1.80 0.27
N PHE A 277 -10.74 -1.53 -0.58
CA PHE A 277 -11.75 -2.53 -0.94
C PHE A 277 -11.14 -3.83 -1.52
N GLN A 278 -9.91 -3.77 -2.06
CA GLN A 278 -9.13 -4.91 -2.55
C GLN A 278 -8.92 -5.99 -1.49
N GLN A 279 -8.95 -5.63 -0.20
CA GLN A 279 -8.84 -6.57 0.92
C GLN A 279 -10.06 -7.52 1.04
N PHE A 280 -11.17 -7.22 0.35
CA PHE A 280 -12.43 -7.97 0.45
C PHE A 280 -12.70 -8.82 -0.80
N LEU A 281 -11.69 -9.59 -1.23
CA LEU A 281 -11.69 -10.39 -2.47
C LEU A 281 -12.86 -11.36 -2.59
N HIS A 282 -13.32 -11.92 -1.47
CA HIS A 282 -14.45 -12.84 -1.43
C HIS A 282 -15.81 -12.15 -1.42
N ALA A 283 -15.89 -10.91 -0.95
CA ALA A 283 -17.14 -10.18 -0.81
C ALA A 283 -17.44 -9.26 -2.00
N LEU A 284 -16.41 -8.72 -2.65
CA LEU A 284 -16.56 -7.69 -3.68
C LEU A 284 -15.92 -8.15 -5.00
N PRO A 285 -16.70 -8.35 -6.08
CA PRO A 285 -16.15 -8.60 -7.42
C PRO A 285 -15.17 -7.51 -7.87
N GLN A 286 -15.48 -6.25 -7.56
CA GLN A 286 -14.64 -5.09 -7.85
C GLN A 286 -13.25 -5.22 -7.23
N ALA A 287 -13.13 -5.80 -6.03
CA ALA A 287 -11.85 -6.03 -5.37
C ALA A 287 -10.93 -6.92 -6.23
N ARG A 288 -11.49 -8.02 -6.78
CA ARG A 288 -10.75 -8.93 -7.67
C ARG A 288 -10.38 -8.26 -8.99
N ASP A 289 -11.30 -7.51 -9.57
CA ASP A 289 -11.06 -6.79 -10.83
C ASP A 289 -9.95 -5.73 -10.66
N ALA A 290 -10.00 -4.97 -9.58
CA ALA A 290 -9.05 -3.92 -9.25
C ALA A 290 -7.66 -4.50 -8.97
N LEU A 291 -7.57 -5.52 -8.13
CA LEU A 291 -6.31 -6.20 -7.83
C LEU A 291 -5.73 -6.87 -9.08
N GLY A 292 -6.58 -7.48 -9.92
CA GLY A 292 -6.18 -8.06 -11.19
C GLY A 292 -5.58 -7.02 -12.15
N GLN A 293 -6.15 -5.81 -12.22
CA GLN A 293 -5.56 -4.70 -12.97
C GLN A 293 -4.22 -4.26 -12.40
N GLY A 294 -4.11 -4.16 -11.07
CA GLY A 294 -2.86 -3.88 -10.35
C GLY A 294 -1.75 -4.88 -10.66
N GLY A 295 -2.05 -6.17 -10.53
CA GLY A 295 -1.10 -7.25 -10.82
C GLY A 295 -0.63 -7.25 -12.28
N ARG A 296 -1.55 -7.11 -13.25
CA ARG A 296 -1.19 -7.02 -14.67
C ARG A 296 -0.34 -5.79 -14.98
N PHE A 297 -0.63 -4.65 -14.35
CA PHE A 297 0.20 -3.46 -14.48
C PHE A 297 1.63 -3.75 -14.03
N LEU A 298 1.81 -4.27 -12.80
CA LEU A 298 3.15 -4.59 -12.26
C LEU A 298 3.89 -5.61 -13.13
N ALA A 299 3.22 -6.70 -13.54
CA ALA A 299 3.78 -7.72 -14.42
C ALA A 299 4.31 -7.11 -15.73
N SER A 300 3.54 -6.21 -16.35
CA SER A 300 3.95 -5.57 -17.61
C SER A 300 5.18 -4.67 -17.46
N GLN A 301 5.41 -4.10 -16.28
CA GLN A 301 6.54 -3.21 -16.00
C GLN A 301 7.79 -4.05 -15.70
N LEU A 302 7.65 -5.09 -14.89
CA LEU A 302 8.73 -6.04 -14.58
C LEU A 302 9.24 -6.75 -15.85
N GLN A 303 8.35 -7.17 -16.76
CA GLN A 303 8.74 -7.83 -18.02
C GLN A 303 9.45 -6.89 -19.01
N ARG A 304 9.06 -5.61 -19.07
CA ARG A 304 9.66 -4.63 -19.98
C ARG A 304 11.17 -4.46 -19.78
N HIS A 305 11.65 -4.72 -18.57
CA HIS A 305 13.05 -4.59 -18.21
C HIS A 305 13.81 -5.92 -18.18
N HIS A 306 13.14 -7.02 -18.55
CA HIS A 306 13.69 -8.35 -18.73
C HIS A 306 13.43 -8.86 -20.17
N PRO A 307 14.07 -8.29 -21.20
CA PRO A 307 14.01 -8.86 -22.54
C PRO A 307 14.85 -10.16 -22.58
N GLY A 308 14.25 -11.26 -22.13
CA GLY A 308 14.90 -12.58 -22.07
C GLY A 308 13.88 -13.71 -22.03
N GLU A 309 13.86 -14.49 -23.11
CA GLU A 309 13.06 -15.70 -23.37
C GLU A 309 11.59 -15.47 -23.79
N SER A 310 11.40 -15.36 -25.09
CA SER A 310 10.22 -15.89 -25.77
C SER A 310 9.84 -17.24 -25.14
N ARG A 311 8.70 -17.27 -24.43
CA ARG A 311 8.09 -18.53 -24.00
C ARG A 311 7.86 -19.41 -25.24
N PRO A 312 8.29 -20.68 -25.24
CA PRO A 312 7.92 -21.63 -26.29
C PRO A 312 6.41 -21.84 -26.33
#